data_AF-A0A9W9N8U1-F1
#
_entry.id   AF-A0A9W9N8U1-F1
#
_cell.length_a   1.000
_cell.length_b   1.000
_cell.length_c   1.000
_cell.angle_alpha   90.00
_cell.angle_beta   90.00
_cell.angle_gamma   90.00
#
_symmetry.space_group_name_H-M   'P 1'
#
loop_
_entity.id
_entity.type
_entity.pdbx_description
1 polymer ?
#
loop_
_entity_poly.entity_id
_entity_poly.type
_entity_poly.pdbx_seq_one_letter_code
_entity_poly.pdbx_strand_id
1 'polypeptide(L)'
;MWNKVFGSDSAIWRDRFGKHYDIVPGRTSMELKIEYQIRALVLRSSIQFKEKEDERQYLWMEVMQTMLKEALTLFIAPGDTSKTLQRIHEALERVNFLSEFQNHQTPSPLFCALQLCLSSFALDSDLTQPCRRTDYNLREVYSYGDKVGEPFINHENLDLARLLDIRHFWQRHVLHPVELSFQESFSELPEDMKPKVRKEIPSEASKLSPSWLGYYSCIHPVSDLLKNTDRQTCADLEIHGEVIDPMTLDLKPSEHFWPKQCSKIIPLAGGPDTKRTYFEGKQRAYNGPDEAGNPVFGFTEEIAAPHGGFGGWTRICFIIAEGDEDDEDDEDDEEDEEKTPSLLMEGAGWIHGYEAVIIPGGRMMLGRWLDMKATYAKGPFIFWDV
;
A
#
# COMPACT_ATOMS: atom_id res chain seq x y z
N MET A 1 17.93 0.47 -49.38
CA MET A 1 16.63 1.09 -49.04
C MET A 1 16.12 0.58 -47.69
N TRP A 2 16.02 -0.73 -47.48
CA TRP A 2 15.61 -1.35 -46.20
C TRP A 2 16.44 -0.94 -44.97
N ASN A 3 17.78 -0.82 -45.07
CA ASN A 3 18.62 -0.35 -43.97
C ASN A 3 18.39 1.12 -43.56
N LYS A 4 17.85 1.98 -44.45
CA LYS A 4 17.45 3.35 -44.10
C LYS A 4 16.08 3.40 -43.40
N VAL A 5 15.22 2.41 -43.67
CA VAL A 5 13.85 2.33 -43.14
C VAL A 5 13.81 1.58 -41.80
N PHE A 6 14.60 0.51 -41.64
CA PHE A 6 14.69 -0.28 -40.40
C PHE A 6 15.99 -0.06 -39.62
N GLY A 7 16.79 0.93 -40.04
CA GLY A 7 17.96 1.39 -39.30
C GLY A 7 17.58 1.75 -37.86
N SER A 8 18.55 1.62 -36.96
CA SER A 8 18.42 1.95 -35.54
C SER A 8 17.82 3.32 -35.28
N ASP A 9 18.21 4.31 -36.06
CA ASP A 9 17.81 5.71 -35.88
C ASP A 9 16.51 6.06 -36.61
N SER A 10 15.86 5.07 -37.23
CA SER A 10 14.60 5.26 -37.95
C SER A 10 13.47 5.65 -37.00
N ALA A 11 12.69 6.66 -37.41
CA ALA A 11 11.47 7.08 -36.72
C ALA A 11 10.42 5.96 -36.58
N ILE A 12 10.52 4.89 -37.40
CA ILE A 12 9.64 3.72 -37.32
C ILE A 12 9.72 3.03 -35.95
N TRP A 13 10.89 3.00 -35.31
CA TRP A 13 11.01 2.38 -34.00
C TRP A 13 10.30 3.18 -32.91
N ARG A 14 10.32 4.51 -33.04
CA ARG A 14 9.55 5.40 -32.15
C ARG A 14 8.04 5.22 -32.35
N ASP A 15 7.56 5.17 -33.60
CA ASP A 15 6.15 4.88 -33.91
C ASP A 15 5.71 3.51 -33.36
N ARG A 16 6.50 2.46 -33.61
CA ARG A 16 6.22 1.11 -33.11
C ARG A 16 6.21 1.07 -31.59
N PHE A 17 7.20 1.65 -30.94
CA PHE A 17 7.23 1.71 -29.47
C PHE A 17 6.01 2.47 -28.94
N GLY A 18 5.73 3.66 -29.46
CA GLY A 18 4.61 4.51 -29.05
C GLY A 18 3.21 3.94 -29.30
N LYS A 19 3.09 2.92 -30.17
CA LYS A 19 1.85 2.13 -30.33
C LYS A 19 1.60 1.16 -29.19
N HIS A 20 2.65 0.72 -28.48
CA HIS A 20 2.54 -0.30 -27.45
C HIS A 20 2.87 0.20 -26.05
N TYR A 21 3.69 1.22 -25.91
CA TYR A 21 4.21 1.73 -24.65
C TYR A 21 4.26 3.25 -24.65
N ASP A 22 4.26 3.84 -23.46
CA ASP A 22 4.44 5.28 -23.26
C ASP A 22 5.91 5.65 -23.46
N ILE A 23 6.19 6.72 -24.21
CA ILE A 23 7.57 7.10 -24.55
C ILE A 23 8.10 8.09 -23.53
N VAL A 24 9.15 7.69 -22.80
CA VAL A 24 9.90 8.60 -21.94
C VAL A 24 10.55 9.72 -22.77
N PRO A 25 10.42 11.01 -22.38
CA PRO A 25 11.07 12.11 -23.07
C PRO A 25 12.59 11.93 -23.17
N GLY A 26 13.20 12.37 -24.27
CA GLY A 26 14.65 12.30 -24.47
C GLY A 26 15.20 10.97 -24.98
N ARG A 27 14.41 9.88 -25.00
CA ARG A 27 14.87 8.58 -25.54
C ARG A 27 15.09 8.64 -27.05
N THR A 28 16.18 8.07 -27.52
CA THR A 28 16.53 7.93 -28.95
C THR A 28 15.78 6.77 -29.61
N SER A 29 15.65 6.80 -30.94
CA SER A 29 15.01 5.70 -31.68
C SER A 29 15.76 4.36 -31.54
N MET A 30 17.09 4.40 -31.40
CA MET A 30 17.92 3.21 -31.17
C MET A 30 17.58 2.56 -29.82
N GLU A 31 17.49 3.36 -28.75
CA GLU A 31 17.13 2.88 -27.42
C GLU A 31 15.72 2.26 -27.43
N LEU A 32 14.75 2.96 -28.02
CA LEU A 32 13.37 2.47 -28.12
C LEU A 32 13.29 1.18 -28.94
N LYS A 33 14.10 1.03 -29.99
CA LYS A 33 14.21 -0.23 -30.74
C LYS A 33 14.64 -1.37 -29.84
N ILE A 34 15.75 -1.19 -29.12
CA ILE A 34 16.34 -2.23 -28.25
C ILE A 34 15.31 -2.63 -27.18
N GLU A 35 14.73 -1.66 -26.48
CA GLU A 35 13.73 -1.93 -25.45
C GLU A 35 12.48 -2.60 -26.00
N TYR A 36 11.95 -2.14 -27.15
CA TYR A 36 10.80 -2.78 -27.79
C TYR A 36 11.08 -4.25 -28.07
N GLN A 37 12.26 -4.56 -28.61
CA GLN A 37 12.64 -5.94 -28.95
C GLN A 37 12.81 -6.80 -27.69
N ILE A 38 13.43 -6.27 -26.64
CA ILE A 38 13.59 -6.96 -25.35
C ILE A 38 12.22 -7.24 -24.74
N ARG A 39 11.37 -6.21 -24.57
CA ARG A 39 10.01 -6.36 -23.99
C ARG A 39 9.18 -7.36 -24.80
N ALA A 40 9.20 -7.25 -26.12
CA ALA A 40 8.45 -8.15 -27.00
C ALA A 40 8.93 -9.61 -26.91
N LEU A 41 10.22 -9.86 -26.65
CA LEU A 41 10.75 -11.21 -26.48
C LEU A 41 10.44 -11.76 -25.08
N VAL A 42 10.76 -10.98 -24.05
CA VAL A 42 10.66 -11.40 -22.65
C VAL A 42 9.21 -11.59 -22.22
N LEU A 43 8.31 -10.63 -22.50
CA LEU A 43 6.91 -10.69 -22.07
C LEU A 43 6.06 -11.73 -22.84
N ARG A 44 6.58 -12.28 -23.95
CA ARG A 44 5.94 -13.39 -24.66
C ARG A 44 6.29 -14.76 -24.07
N SER A 45 7.30 -14.81 -23.21
CA SER A 45 7.76 -16.07 -22.62
C SER A 45 6.72 -16.60 -21.66
N SER A 46 6.38 -17.88 -21.77
CA SER A 46 5.54 -18.57 -20.79
C SER A 46 6.35 -18.82 -19.53
N ILE A 47 6.08 -18.06 -18.48
CA ILE A 47 6.77 -18.15 -17.19
C ILE A 47 5.77 -18.58 -16.11
N GLN A 48 6.24 -19.39 -15.17
CA GLN A 48 5.50 -19.82 -13.98
C GLN A 48 6.40 -19.57 -12.79
N PHE A 49 5.90 -18.98 -11.69
CA PHE A 49 6.70 -18.60 -10.53
C PHE A 49 6.69 -19.63 -9.38
N LYS A 50 6.14 -20.83 -9.62
CA LYS A 50 5.92 -21.90 -8.62
C LYS A 50 7.17 -22.53 -8.02
N GLU A 51 8.31 -22.35 -8.69
CA GLU A 51 9.58 -22.95 -8.32
C GLU A 51 10.56 -21.84 -7.91
N LYS A 52 11.76 -22.26 -7.50
CA LYS A 52 12.84 -21.32 -7.18
C LYS A 52 13.12 -20.39 -8.34
N GLU A 53 13.30 -19.11 -8.01
CA GLU A 53 13.65 -18.07 -8.96
C GLU A 53 14.82 -18.50 -9.85
N ASP A 54 14.58 -18.55 -11.15
CA ASP A 54 15.55 -18.79 -12.20
C ASP A 54 15.89 -17.51 -12.97
N GLU A 55 16.90 -17.59 -13.84
CA GLU A 55 17.36 -16.45 -14.62
C GLU A 55 16.29 -15.89 -15.57
N ARG A 56 15.33 -16.71 -16.01
CA ARG A 56 14.27 -16.29 -16.94
C ARG A 56 13.20 -15.49 -16.20
N GLN A 57 12.79 -15.97 -15.03
CA GLN A 57 11.89 -15.25 -14.12
C GLN A 57 12.52 -13.92 -13.69
N TYR A 58 13.82 -13.93 -13.34
CA TYR A 58 14.52 -12.72 -12.96
C TYR A 58 14.55 -11.68 -14.10
N LEU A 59 14.92 -12.09 -15.31
CA LEU A 59 14.92 -11.20 -16.49
C LEU A 59 13.51 -10.64 -16.78
N TRP A 60 12.47 -11.44 -16.60
CA TRP A 60 11.09 -10.98 -16.75
C TRP A 60 10.74 -9.92 -15.70
N MET A 61 11.11 -10.12 -14.44
CA MET A 61 10.90 -9.14 -13.38
C MET A 61 11.67 -7.84 -13.61
N GLU A 62 12.90 -7.89 -14.16
CA GLU A 62 13.66 -6.67 -14.51
C GLU A 62 12.97 -5.84 -15.61
N VAL A 63 12.42 -6.52 -16.62
CA VAL A 63 11.62 -5.87 -17.66
C VAL A 63 10.36 -5.23 -17.07
N MET A 64 9.64 -5.97 -16.22
CA MET A 64 8.43 -5.47 -15.56
C MET A 64 8.71 -4.32 -14.61
N GLN A 65 9.80 -4.38 -13.84
CA GLN A 65 10.25 -3.29 -12.98
C GLN A 65 10.51 -2.02 -13.80
N THR A 66 11.21 -2.15 -14.93
CA THR A 66 11.52 -1.00 -15.78
C THR A 66 10.24 -0.37 -16.32
N MET A 67 9.31 -1.19 -16.82
CA MET A 67 8.02 -0.73 -17.32
C MET A 67 7.18 -0.07 -16.21
N LEU A 68 7.18 -0.64 -15.01
CA LEU A 68 6.41 -0.08 -13.89
C LEU A 68 7.00 1.25 -13.42
N LYS A 69 8.33 1.38 -13.32
CA LYS A 69 8.99 2.65 -12.99
C LYS A 69 8.64 3.75 -14.00
N GLU A 70 8.63 3.43 -15.30
CA GLU A 70 8.20 4.37 -16.34
C GLU A 70 6.73 4.75 -16.14
N ALA A 71 5.87 3.77 -15.93
CA ALA A 71 4.43 3.99 -15.72
C ALA A 71 4.11 4.83 -14.48
N LEU A 72 4.91 4.75 -13.42
CA LEU A 72 4.72 5.52 -12.19
C LEU A 72 5.25 6.96 -12.29
N THR A 73 6.25 7.21 -13.15
CA THR A 73 6.94 8.51 -13.22
C THR A 73 6.51 9.38 -14.40
N LEU A 74 5.98 8.78 -15.47
CA LEU A 74 5.59 9.51 -16.67
C LEU A 74 4.28 10.28 -16.48
N PHE A 75 4.33 11.57 -16.81
CA PHE A 75 3.13 12.39 -16.96
C PHE A 75 2.32 11.89 -18.16
N ILE A 76 1.04 11.65 -17.90
CA ILE A 76 0.05 11.29 -18.90
C ILE A 76 -1.07 12.32 -18.76
N ALA A 77 -1.60 12.80 -19.87
CA ALA A 77 -2.66 13.81 -19.82
C ALA A 77 -3.88 13.25 -19.07
N PRO A 78 -4.59 14.07 -18.27
CA PRO A 78 -5.82 13.62 -17.62
C PRO A 78 -6.80 12.99 -18.63
N GLY A 79 -7.32 11.81 -18.31
CA GLY A 79 -8.19 11.02 -19.18
C GLY A 79 -7.49 10.10 -20.20
N ASP A 80 -6.17 10.22 -20.40
CA ASP A 80 -5.42 9.28 -21.24
C ASP A 80 -5.03 8.02 -20.46
N THR A 81 -5.12 6.85 -21.10
CA THR A 81 -4.70 5.58 -20.52
C THR A 81 -3.21 5.33 -20.76
N SER A 82 -2.48 4.91 -19.71
CA SER A 82 -1.10 4.44 -19.86
C SER A 82 -1.04 3.17 -20.69
N LYS A 83 -0.40 3.26 -21.86
CA LYS A 83 -0.15 2.08 -22.71
C LYS A 83 0.81 1.11 -22.02
N THR A 84 1.78 1.64 -21.27
CA THR A 84 2.72 0.80 -20.52
C THR A 84 2.01 0.02 -19.40
N LEU A 85 1.09 0.64 -18.64
CA LEU A 85 0.28 -0.09 -17.65
C LEU A 85 -0.63 -1.12 -18.30
N GLN A 86 -1.25 -0.80 -19.43
CA GLN A 86 -2.06 -1.76 -20.17
C GLN A 86 -1.23 -2.99 -20.57
N ARG A 87 0.02 -2.79 -21.01
CA ARG A 87 0.92 -3.92 -21.31
C ARG A 87 1.37 -4.69 -20.08
N ILE A 88 1.54 -4.04 -18.93
CA ILE A 88 1.79 -4.71 -17.65
C ILE A 88 0.61 -5.61 -17.32
N HIS A 89 -0.63 -5.08 -17.38
CA HIS A 89 -1.85 -5.84 -17.15
C HIS A 89 -1.95 -7.08 -18.06
N GLU A 90 -1.84 -6.90 -19.37
CA GLU A 90 -1.85 -8.02 -20.34
C GLU A 90 -0.76 -9.07 -20.11
N ALA A 91 0.41 -8.66 -19.59
CA ALA A 91 1.49 -9.59 -19.27
C ALA A 91 1.17 -10.39 -18.00
N LEU A 92 0.55 -9.74 -17.01
CA LEU A 92 0.15 -10.37 -15.74
C LEU A 92 -0.96 -11.40 -15.93
N GLU A 93 -1.92 -11.17 -16.84
CA GLU A 93 -2.97 -12.15 -17.18
C GLU A 93 -2.41 -13.53 -17.65
N ARG A 94 -1.17 -13.56 -18.14
CA ARG A 94 -0.55 -14.75 -18.72
C ARG A 94 0.38 -15.50 -17.76
N VAL A 95 0.63 -14.95 -16.58
CA VAL A 95 1.55 -15.51 -15.59
C VAL A 95 0.90 -15.55 -14.22
N ASN A 96 1.30 -16.48 -13.36
CA ASN A 96 0.75 -16.58 -12.01
C ASN A 96 1.46 -15.67 -10.99
N PHE A 97 2.12 -14.60 -11.44
CA PHE A 97 3.05 -13.80 -10.62
C PHE A 97 2.39 -13.21 -9.36
N LEU A 98 1.20 -12.61 -9.48
CA LEU A 98 0.48 -11.97 -8.36
C LEU A 98 -0.21 -12.96 -7.42
N SER A 99 -0.32 -14.22 -7.84
CA SER A 99 -0.92 -15.33 -7.08
C SER A 99 0.13 -16.38 -6.71
N GLU A 100 1.41 -16.01 -6.75
CA GLU A 100 2.50 -16.87 -6.33
C GLU A 100 3.10 -16.40 -5.02
N PHE A 101 3.27 -17.36 -4.12
CA PHE A 101 3.54 -17.08 -2.70
C PHE A 101 4.89 -17.63 -2.23
N GLN A 102 5.63 -18.30 -3.13
CA GLN A 102 6.96 -18.89 -2.87
C GLN A 102 7.08 -19.62 -1.52
N ASN A 103 6.02 -20.38 -1.19
CA ASN A 103 5.94 -21.12 0.05
C ASN A 103 7.22 -21.97 0.24
N HIS A 104 7.91 -21.75 1.37
CA HIS A 104 9.14 -22.43 1.77
C HIS A 104 10.45 -22.02 1.06
N GLN A 105 10.46 -20.88 0.36
CA GLN A 105 11.67 -20.30 -0.21
C GLN A 105 11.83 -18.84 0.18
N THR A 106 13.06 -18.32 0.15
CA THR A 106 13.33 -16.90 0.38
C THR A 106 13.24 -16.16 -0.96
N PRO A 107 12.18 -15.39 -1.23
CA PRO A 107 12.06 -14.62 -2.45
C PRO A 107 13.14 -13.56 -2.56
N SER A 108 13.53 -13.22 -3.79
CA SER A 108 14.41 -12.10 -4.04
C SER A 108 13.74 -10.78 -3.62
N PRO A 109 14.54 -9.77 -3.21
CA PRO A 109 14.00 -8.43 -2.94
C PRO A 109 13.23 -7.84 -4.13
N LEU A 110 13.65 -8.16 -5.36
CA LEU A 110 12.98 -7.71 -6.58
C LEU A 110 11.57 -8.31 -6.70
N PHE A 111 11.41 -9.60 -6.42
CA PHE A 111 10.12 -10.28 -6.42
C PHE A 111 9.15 -9.63 -5.43
N CYS A 112 9.58 -9.46 -4.17
CA CYS A 112 8.74 -8.85 -3.14
C CYS A 112 8.36 -7.41 -3.49
N ALA A 113 9.33 -6.58 -3.86
CA ALA A 113 9.06 -5.18 -4.20
C ALA A 113 8.17 -5.04 -5.44
N LEU A 114 8.39 -5.85 -6.48
CA LEU A 114 7.56 -5.80 -7.68
C LEU A 114 6.13 -6.25 -7.39
N GLN A 115 5.92 -7.31 -6.61
CA GLN A 115 4.57 -7.71 -6.18
C GLN A 115 3.89 -6.62 -5.34
N LEU A 116 4.61 -6.00 -4.40
CA LEU A 116 4.09 -4.89 -3.59
C LEU A 116 3.70 -3.69 -4.46
N CYS A 117 4.54 -3.27 -5.40
CA CYS A 117 4.23 -2.17 -6.31
C CYS A 117 3.06 -2.47 -7.28
N LEU A 118 2.67 -3.74 -7.42
CA LEU A 118 1.52 -4.20 -8.20
C LEU A 118 0.33 -4.58 -7.30
N SER A 119 0.30 -4.13 -6.04
CA SER A 119 -0.74 -4.52 -5.09
C SER A 119 -2.16 -4.18 -5.55
N SER A 120 -2.38 -3.05 -6.24
CA SER A 120 -3.71 -2.72 -6.78
C SER A 120 -4.21 -3.76 -7.79
N PHE A 121 -3.33 -4.24 -8.67
CA PHE A 121 -3.65 -5.36 -9.56
C PHE A 121 -3.86 -6.68 -8.81
N ALA A 122 -3.17 -6.88 -7.68
CA ALA A 122 -3.39 -8.04 -6.83
C ALA A 122 -4.71 -7.99 -6.03
N LEU A 123 -5.33 -6.83 -5.93
CA LEU A 123 -6.66 -6.64 -5.33
C LEU A 123 -7.76 -6.55 -6.40
N ASP A 124 -7.43 -6.89 -7.65
CA ASP A 124 -8.39 -7.00 -8.75
C ASP A 124 -8.80 -8.48 -8.91
N SER A 125 -10.10 -8.75 -8.71
CA SER A 125 -10.68 -10.10 -8.83
C SER A 125 -10.74 -10.62 -10.26
N ASP A 126 -10.70 -9.74 -11.27
CA ASP A 126 -10.69 -10.14 -12.68
C ASP A 126 -9.29 -10.61 -13.12
N LEU A 127 -8.25 -10.11 -12.44
CA LEU A 127 -6.86 -10.42 -12.77
C LEU A 127 -6.25 -11.51 -11.87
N THR A 128 -6.65 -11.59 -10.60
CA THR A 128 -6.00 -12.46 -9.62
C THR A 128 -6.96 -13.36 -8.86
N GLN A 129 -6.44 -14.51 -8.43
CA GLN A 129 -7.17 -15.41 -7.55
C GLN A 129 -6.89 -15.03 -6.09
N PRO A 130 -7.87 -15.18 -5.17
CA PRO A 130 -7.66 -14.89 -3.77
C PRO A 130 -6.57 -15.77 -3.14
N CYS A 131 -5.79 -15.21 -2.22
CA CYS A 131 -4.79 -15.95 -1.45
C CYS A 131 -5.44 -17.00 -0.54
N ARG A 132 -4.74 -18.11 -0.30
CA ARG A 132 -5.11 -19.10 0.71
C ARG A 132 -4.58 -18.68 2.08
N ARG A 133 -5.18 -19.21 3.14
CA ARG A 133 -4.71 -18.99 4.51
C ARG A 133 -3.25 -19.43 4.73
N THR A 134 -2.79 -20.42 3.96
CA THR A 134 -1.42 -20.95 4.00
C THR A 134 -0.39 -20.10 3.27
N ASP A 135 -0.83 -19.07 2.55
CA ASP A 135 0.03 -18.26 1.66
C ASP A 135 0.60 -17.01 2.35
N TYR A 136 0.32 -16.85 3.64
CA TYR A 136 0.90 -15.79 4.47
C TYR A 136 1.12 -16.24 5.92
N ASN A 137 2.10 -15.62 6.57
CA ASN A 137 2.41 -15.86 7.96
C ASN A 137 1.64 -14.91 8.88
N LEU A 138 0.61 -15.43 9.57
CA LEU A 138 -0.21 -14.65 10.50
C LEU A 138 0.61 -13.98 11.61
N ARG A 139 1.74 -14.59 11.99
CA ARG A 139 2.65 -14.03 12.98
C ARG A 139 3.25 -12.70 12.52
N GLU A 140 3.66 -12.65 11.27
CA GLU A 140 4.24 -11.45 10.66
C GLU A 140 3.15 -10.39 10.43
N VAL A 141 1.98 -10.81 9.94
CA VAL A 141 0.81 -9.96 9.68
C VAL A 141 0.37 -9.21 10.94
N TYR A 142 0.20 -9.92 12.06
CA TYR A 142 -0.24 -9.34 13.33
C TYR A 142 0.91 -8.92 14.24
N SER A 143 2.14 -8.97 13.74
CA SER A 143 3.32 -8.50 14.47
C SER A 143 3.52 -9.18 15.83
N TYR A 144 3.23 -10.48 15.93
CA TYR A 144 3.33 -11.21 17.19
C TYR A 144 4.78 -11.38 17.65
N GLY A 145 5.05 -10.88 18.85
CA GLY A 145 6.39 -10.89 19.45
C GLY A 145 7.21 -9.65 19.12
N ASP A 146 6.72 -8.74 18.27
CA ASP A 146 7.36 -7.45 18.06
C ASP A 146 7.40 -6.65 19.35
N LYS A 147 8.56 -6.03 19.58
CA LYS A 147 8.76 -5.08 20.67
C LYS A 147 8.19 -3.73 20.29
N VAL A 148 7.61 -3.07 21.28
CA VAL A 148 7.21 -1.67 21.21
C VAL A 148 8.44 -0.79 21.41
N GLY A 149 8.45 0.39 20.79
CA GLY A 149 9.58 1.32 20.88
C GLY A 149 10.71 1.04 19.88
N GLU A 150 10.51 0.09 18.97
CA GLU A 150 11.35 -0.11 17.78
C GLU A 150 10.52 0.22 16.53
N PRO A 151 11.09 0.89 15.50
CA PRO A 151 10.37 1.13 14.26
C PRO A 151 9.94 -0.18 13.60
N PHE A 152 8.66 -0.32 13.29
CA PHE A 152 8.15 -1.37 12.41
C PHE A 152 8.68 -1.22 10.99
N ILE A 153 8.71 0.03 10.49
CA ILE A 153 9.26 0.37 9.19
C ILE A 153 10.66 0.92 9.38
N ASN A 154 11.65 0.09 9.08
CA ASN A 154 13.05 0.46 9.15
C ASN A 154 13.53 1.04 7.80
N HIS A 155 14.18 2.21 7.83
CA HIS A 155 14.66 2.88 6.63
C HIS A 155 15.82 2.14 5.93
N GLU A 156 16.70 1.50 6.71
CA GLU A 156 17.90 0.81 6.22
C GLU A 156 17.59 -0.61 5.73
N ASN A 157 16.68 -1.30 6.43
CA ASN A 157 16.32 -2.68 6.14
C ASN A 157 14.80 -2.84 6.14
N LEU A 158 14.15 -2.41 5.05
CA LEU A 158 12.71 -2.55 4.87
C LEU A 158 12.36 -4.03 4.66
N ASP A 159 11.56 -4.59 5.55
CA ASP A 159 11.15 -6.00 5.48
C ASP A 159 10.06 -6.20 4.40
N LEU A 160 10.50 -6.36 3.16
CA LEU A 160 9.62 -6.56 2.01
C LEU A 160 8.83 -7.87 2.09
N ALA A 161 9.38 -8.91 2.74
CA ALA A 161 8.70 -10.20 2.86
C ALA A 161 7.50 -10.09 3.81
N ARG A 162 7.69 -9.42 4.95
CA ARG A 162 6.61 -9.13 5.89
C ARG A 162 5.52 -8.24 5.32
N LEU A 163 5.89 -7.21 4.56
CA LEU A 163 4.91 -6.38 3.87
C LEU A 163 4.10 -7.20 2.85
N LEU A 164 4.75 -8.17 2.20
CA LEU A 164 4.09 -9.08 1.27
C LEU A 164 3.10 -10.00 1.98
N ASP A 165 3.45 -10.52 3.16
CA ASP A 165 2.52 -11.28 4.02
C ASP A 165 1.27 -10.45 4.37
N ILE A 166 1.45 -9.17 4.73
CA ILE A 166 0.34 -8.25 5.01
C ILE A 166 -0.53 -8.04 3.75
N ARG A 167 0.08 -7.84 2.59
CA ARG A 167 -0.64 -7.73 1.33
C ARG A 167 -1.43 -9.00 1.01
N HIS A 168 -0.84 -10.18 1.17
CA HIS A 168 -1.51 -11.46 0.92
C HIS A 168 -2.69 -11.68 1.87
N PHE A 169 -2.56 -11.29 3.14
CA PHE A 169 -3.67 -11.28 4.09
C PHE A 169 -4.83 -10.45 3.54
N TRP A 170 -4.57 -9.20 3.12
CA TRP A 170 -5.62 -8.34 2.57
C TRP A 170 -6.20 -8.88 1.26
N GLN A 171 -5.37 -9.38 0.35
CA GLN A 171 -5.83 -10.01 -0.90
C GLN A 171 -6.77 -11.18 -0.65
N ARG A 172 -6.53 -12.01 0.37
CA ARG A 172 -7.49 -13.05 0.76
C ARG A 172 -8.79 -12.41 1.25
N HIS A 173 -8.69 -11.50 2.20
CA HIS A 173 -9.83 -11.02 2.98
C HIS A 173 -10.76 -10.07 2.23
N VAL A 174 -10.25 -9.37 1.21
CA VAL A 174 -11.08 -8.50 0.36
C VAL A 174 -11.58 -9.17 -0.92
N LEU A 175 -11.01 -10.33 -1.31
CA LEU A 175 -11.42 -11.04 -2.55
C LEU A 175 -12.11 -12.38 -2.31
N HIS A 176 -11.93 -13.01 -1.15
CA HIS A 176 -12.43 -14.35 -0.89
C HIS A 176 -13.80 -14.30 -0.18
N PRO A 177 -14.92 -14.65 -0.84
CA PRO A 177 -16.27 -14.47 -0.27
C PRO A 177 -16.54 -15.31 0.99
N VAL A 178 -15.81 -16.41 1.18
CA VAL A 178 -15.95 -17.29 2.36
C VAL A 178 -15.42 -16.67 3.65
N GLU A 179 -14.62 -15.60 3.59
CA GLU A 179 -14.14 -14.93 4.81
C GLU A 179 -15.27 -14.19 5.55
N LEU A 180 -16.37 -13.84 4.86
CA LEU A 180 -17.53 -13.15 5.44
C LEU A 180 -17.14 -11.91 6.27
N SER A 181 -16.13 -11.16 5.81
CA SER A 181 -15.60 -9.98 6.48
C SER A 181 -15.59 -8.76 5.56
N PHE A 182 -14.51 -8.54 4.81
CA PHE A 182 -14.29 -7.29 4.05
C PHE A 182 -14.67 -7.39 2.57
N GLN A 183 -14.89 -8.61 2.05
CA GLN A 183 -15.11 -8.83 0.62
C GLN A 183 -16.39 -8.15 0.13
N GLU A 184 -17.47 -8.19 0.91
CA GLU A 184 -18.76 -7.61 0.54
C GLU A 184 -18.64 -6.10 0.32
N SER A 185 -18.24 -5.35 1.35
CA SER A 185 -18.04 -3.90 1.28
C SER A 185 -17.00 -3.50 0.23
N PHE A 186 -15.90 -4.24 0.09
CA PHE A 186 -14.89 -3.94 -0.94
C PHE A 186 -15.42 -4.12 -2.36
N SER A 187 -16.25 -5.14 -2.60
CA SER A 187 -16.81 -5.40 -3.93
C SER A 187 -17.88 -4.39 -4.35
N GLU A 188 -18.57 -3.79 -3.38
CA GLU A 188 -19.61 -2.77 -3.59
C GLU A 188 -19.04 -1.37 -3.83
N LEU A 189 -17.73 -1.16 -3.59
CA LEU A 189 -17.08 0.12 -3.87
C LEU A 189 -17.19 0.50 -5.35
N PRO A 190 -17.52 1.77 -5.66
CA PRO A 190 -17.40 2.30 -7.00
C PRO A 190 -15.99 2.13 -7.58
N GLU A 191 -15.87 1.95 -8.90
CA GLU A 191 -14.58 1.72 -9.58
C GLU A 191 -13.56 2.85 -9.36
N ASP A 192 -14.03 4.09 -9.20
CA ASP A 192 -13.19 5.23 -8.88
C ASP A 192 -12.70 5.25 -7.44
N MET A 193 -13.36 4.51 -6.53
CA MET A 193 -12.99 4.34 -5.13
C MET A 193 -12.15 3.08 -4.87
N LYS A 194 -11.93 2.23 -5.88
CA LYS A 194 -11.06 1.05 -5.77
C LYS A 194 -9.57 1.41 -5.89
N PRO A 195 -8.65 0.56 -5.39
CA PRO A 195 -7.21 0.80 -5.48
C PRO A 195 -6.72 1.00 -6.91
N LYS A 196 -5.99 2.09 -7.17
CA LYS A 196 -5.37 2.38 -8.49
C LYS A 196 -3.85 2.25 -8.41
N VAL A 197 -3.22 1.85 -9.52
CA VAL A 197 -1.75 1.68 -9.60
C VAL A 197 -1.00 3.02 -9.53
N ARG A 198 -1.55 4.07 -10.15
CA ARG A 198 -0.87 5.36 -10.30
C ARG A 198 -1.81 6.53 -10.02
N LYS A 199 -1.20 7.66 -9.63
CA LYS A 199 -1.87 8.97 -9.65
C LYS A 199 -2.00 9.47 -11.10
N GLU A 200 -2.99 10.32 -11.35
CA GLU A 200 -3.12 11.02 -12.63
C GLU A 200 -1.93 11.97 -12.85
N ILE A 201 -1.54 12.71 -11.80
CA ILE A 201 -0.48 13.70 -11.83
C ILE A 201 0.77 13.18 -11.08
N PRO A 202 1.91 12.92 -11.74
CA PRO A 202 3.10 12.34 -11.09
C PRO A 202 3.76 13.24 -10.04
N SER A 203 3.65 14.58 -10.14
CA SER A 203 4.20 15.48 -9.12
C SER A 203 3.51 15.31 -7.77
N GLU A 204 2.25 14.87 -7.75
CA GLU A 204 1.52 14.53 -6.54
C GLU A 204 1.92 13.19 -5.96
N ALA A 205 2.66 12.33 -6.68
CA ALA A 205 3.14 11.06 -6.13
C ALA A 205 4.15 11.29 -4.97
N SER A 206 4.79 12.46 -4.95
CA SER A 206 5.67 12.91 -3.86
C SER A 206 4.94 13.60 -2.69
N LYS A 207 3.63 13.84 -2.83
CA LYS A 207 2.79 14.47 -1.80
C LYS A 207 1.84 13.42 -1.23
N LEU A 208 1.66 13.45 0.09
CA LEU A 208 0.63 12.67 0.75
C LEU A 208 -0.74 13.07 0.15
N SER A 209 -1.55 12.07 -0.22
CA SER A 209 -2.91 12.34 -0.69
C SER A 209 -3.76 12.92 0.44
N PRO A 210 -4.68 13.86 0.16
CA PRO A 210 -5.60 14.36 1.17
C PRO A 210 -6.71 13.36 1.51
N SER A 211 -6.97 12.33 0.70
CA SER A 211 -8.05 11.38 0.97
C SER A 211 -7.57 9.94 0.83
N TRP A 212 -7.94 9.11 1.80
CA TRP A 212 -7.62 7.69 1.84
C TRP A 212 -8.81 6.87 2.29
N LEU A 213 -8.94 5.66 1.75
CA LEU A 213 -9.94 4.68 2.11
C LEU A 213 -9.26 3.37 2.51
N GLY A 214 -9.75 2.66 3.54
CA GLY A 214 -9.03 1.49 4.02
C GLY A 214 -9.72 0.66 5.09
N TYR A 215 -9.05 -0.43 5.46
CA TYR A 215 -9.50 -1.38 6.48
C TYR A 215 -8.39 -1.63 7.49
N TYR A 216 -8.79 -2.05 8.69
CA TYR A 216 -7.90 -2.62 9.69
C TYR A 216 -8.51 -3.92 10.23
N SER A 217 -7.68 -4.80 10.78
CA SER A 217 -8.15 -6.02 11.42
C SER A 217 -7.55 -6.18 12.81
N CYS A 218 -8.35 -6.66 13.75
CA CYS A 218 -8.02 -6.90 15.14
C CYS A 218 -7.96 -8.40 15.50
N ILE A 219 -7.45 -8.71 16.68
CA ILE A 219 -7.55 -10.04 17.29
C ILE A 219 -8.24 -9.91 18.64
N HIS A 220 -9.28 -10.71 18.86
CA HIS A 220 -9.96 -10.77 20.15
C HIS A 220 -10.38 -12.21 20.50
N PRO A 221 -10.18 -12.66 21.77
CA PRO A 221 -9.30 -12.12 22.81
C PRO A 221 -7.87 -12.68 22.69
N VAL A 222 -6.87 -11.84 23.03
CA VAL A 222 -5.45 -12.20 22.98
C VAL A 222 -5.09 -13.41 23.88
N SER A 223 -5.87 -13.69 24.93
CA SER A 223 -5.66 -14.80 25.86
C SER A 223 -5.89 -16.19 25.26
N ASP A 224 -6.66 -16.30 24.18
CA ASP A 224 -7.01 -17.58 23.56
C ASP A 224 -6.08 -17.99 22.40
N LEU A 225 -5.19 -17.09 21.96
CA LEU A 225 -4.10 -17.37 21.01
C LEU A 225 -3.16 -18.48 21.47
N LEU A 226 -2.99 -18.63 22.79
CA LEU A 226 -2.16 -19.68 23.36
C LEU A 226 -2.84 -21.06 23.37
N LYS A 227 -4.13 -21.13 23.01
CA LYS A 227 -4.96 -22.33 23.19
C LYS A 227 -5.55 -22.90 21.90
N ASN A 228 -5.81 -22.09 20.87
CA ASN A 228 -6.40 -22.54 19.61
C ASN A 228 -5.87 -21.75 18.41
N THR A 229 -5.59 -22.42 17.30
CA THR A 229 -4.94 -21.84 16.10
C THR A 229 -5.90 -21.45 14.98
N ASP A 230 -7.19 -21.78 15.10
CA ASP A 230 -7.97 -22.00 13.88
C ASP A 230 -8.84 -20.81 13.43
N ARG A 231 -9.33 -19.91 14.31
CA ARG A 231 -10.09 -18.69 13.94
C ARG A 231 -10.17 -17.67 15.09
N GLN A 232 -9.47 -16.53 14.99
CA GLN A 232 -9.35 -15.58 16.12
C GLN A 232 -9.21 -14.10 15.72
N THR A 233 -9.31 -13.77 14.44
CA THR A 233 -9.19 -12.37 14.00
C THR A 233 -10.56 -11.80 13.65
N CYS A 234 -10.72 -10.48 13.76
CA CYS A 234 -11.92 -9.78 13.28
C CYS A 234 -12.19 -10.04 11.78
N ALA A 235 -11.18 -10.49 11.04
CA ALA A 235 -11.29 -10.93 9.66
C ALA A 235 -11.87 -12.35 9.49
N ASP A 236 -11.91 -13.18 10.54
CA ASP A 236 -12.37 -14.59 10.51
C ASP A 236 -13.66 -14.84 11.34
N LEU A 237 -14.25 -13.78 11.90
CA LEU A 237 -15.32 -13.86 12.89
C LEU A 237 -16.69 -13.59 12.24
N GLU A 238 -17.51 -14.64 12.13
CA GLU A 238 -18.96 -14.58 11.79
C GLU A 238 -19.79 -13.71 12.78
N ILE A 239 -19.16 -13.15 13.81
CA ILE A 239 -19.80 -12.30 14.83
C ILE A 239 -20.00 -10.87 14.32
N HIS A 240 -19.32 -10.46 13.26
CA HIS A 240 -19.67 -9.26 12.50
C HIS A 240 -20.90 -9.59 11.66
N GLY A 241 -22.07 -9.64 12.30
CA GLY A 241 -23.36 -9.80 11.61
C GLY A 241 -23.72 -8.62 10.69
N GLU A 242 -22.84 -7.62 10.62
CA GLU A 242 -22.96 -6.39 9.86
C GLU A 242 -21.72 -6.24 8.95
N VAL A 243 -21.96 -5.75 7.73
CA VAL A 243 -20.93 -5.45 6.74
C VAL A 243 -19.90 -4.48 7.34
N ILE A 244 -18.61 -4.80 7.24
CA ILE A 244 -17.55 -3.94 7.76
C ILE A 244 -17.30 -2.80 6.76
N ASP A 245 -17.73 -1.60 7.12
CA ASP A 245 -17.48 -0.40 6.32
C ASP A 245 -15.98 -0.01 6.36
N PRO A 246 -15.41 0.42 5.22
CA PRO A 246 -14.07 0.98 5.21
C PRO A 246 -14.01 2.31 5.98
N MET A 247 -12.83 2.62 6.50
CA MET A 247 -12.52 3.91 7.10
C MET A 247 -12.04 4.89 6.04
N THR A 248 -12.45 6.16 6.16
CA THR A 248 -11.92 7.28 5.40
C THR A 248 -10.95 8.09 6.25
N LEU A 249 -9.88 8.61 5.64
CA LEU A 249 -8.98 9.59 6.24
C LEU A 249 -8.93 10.83 5.36
N ASP A 250 -9.31 11.97 5.93
CA ASP A 250 -9.18 13.28 5.29
C ASP A 250 -8.02 14.04 5.93
N LEU A 251 -6.94 14.26 5.17
CA LEU A 251 -5.66 14.77 5.66
C LEU A 251 -5.32 16.13 5.07
N LYS A 252 -4.81 17.03 5.91
CA LYS A 252 -4.24 18.34 5.54
C LYS A 252 -2.81 18.48 6.09
N PRO A 253 -1.92 19.25 5.43
CA PRO A 253 -0.62 19.57 6.00
C PRO A 253 -0.76 20.25 7.37
N SER A 254 0.16 19.96 8.28
CA SER A 254 0.17 20.50 9.64
C SER A 254 1.55 20.98 10.05
N GLU A 255 1.60 21.94 10.98
CA GLU A 255 2.83 22.38 11.65
C GLU A 255 3.06 21.66 12.98
N HIS A 256 2.10 20.86 13.43
CA HIS A 256 2.19 20.10 14.68
C HIS A 256 3.30 19.06 14.65
N PHE A 257 3.93 18.82 15.80
CA PHE A 257 5.03 17.87 15.96
C PHE A 257 4.58 16.55 16.58
N TRP A 258 5.38 15.49 16.40
CA TRP A 258 5.12 14.17 16.97
C TRP A 258 5.31 14.16 18.50
N PRO A 259 4.26 13.87 19.31
CA PRO A 259 4.39 13.88 20.76
C PRO A 259 5.44 12.90 21.29
N LYS A 260 6.07 13.23 22.43
CA LYS A 260 7.08 12.38 23.07
C LYS A 260 6.50 11.03 23.52
N GLN A 261 5.24 11.01 23.96
CA GLN A 261 4.50 9.81 24.34
C GLN A 261 4.39 8.86 23.14
N CYS A 262 3.99 9.38 21.98
CA CYS A 262 3.95 8.61 20.73
C CYS A 262 5.34 8.09 20.35
N SER A 263 6.37 8.93 20.48
CA SER A 263 7.76 8.56 20.15
C SER A 263 8.33 7.39 20.98
N LYS A 264 7.79 7.14 22.18
CA LYS A 264 8.19 5.98 23.01
C LYS A 264 7.63 4.66 22.47
N ILE A 265 6.52 4.72 21.74
CA ILE A 265 5.80 3.56 21.24
C ILE A 265 6.12 3.35 19.75
N ILE A 266 5.98 4.40 18.95
CA ILE A 266 6.31 4.50 17.53
C ILE A 266 7.42 5.55 17.38
N PRO A 267 8.70 5.12 17.45
CA PRO A 267 9.83 6.03 17.35
C PRO A 267 10.01 6.57 15.92
N LEU A 268 10.75 7.66 15.78
CA LEU A 268 11.18 8.16 14.46
C LEU A 268 12.25 7.20 13.88
N ALA A 269 12.19 6.88 12.58
CA ALA A 269 12.97 5.77 11.99
C ALA A 269 14.15 6.19 11.12
N GLY A 270 14.50 7.47 11.15
CA GLY A 270 15.61 8.02 10.36
C GLY A 270 16.54 8.93 11.15
N GLY A 271 17.68 9.27 10.54
CA GLY A 271 18.64 10.22 11.11
C GLY A 271 18.15 11.67 11.13
N PRO A 272 18.95 12.61 11.67
CA PRO A 272 18.60 14.03 11.76
C PRO A 272 18.22 14.68 10.43
N ASP A 273 18.77 14.19 9.32
CA ASP A 273 18.55 14.72 7.97
C ASP A 273 17.32 14.12 7.26
N THR A 274 16.57 13.26 7.94
CA THR A 274 15.37 12.63 7.37
C THR A 274 14.30 13.67 7.14
N LYS A 275 13.93 13.86 5.88
CA LYS A 275 12.85 14.77 5.50
C LYS A 275 11.52 14.25 6.08
N ARG A 276 10.94 15.04 6.98
CA ARG A 276 9.66 14.74 7.63
C ARG A 276 8.62 15.79 7.27
N THR A 277 7.40 15.35 7.00
CA THR A 277 6.26 16.21 6.72
C THR A 277 5.12 15.81 7.63
N TYR A 278 4.58 16.77 8.37
CA TYR A 278 3.50 16.54 9.33
C TYR A 278 2.15 16.83 8.69
N PHE A 279 1.13 16.14 9.20
CA PHE A 279 -0.24 16.27 8.76
C PHE A 279 -1.20 16.05 9.92
N GLU A 280 -2.41 16.54 9.76
CA GLU A 280 -3.53 16.32 10.66
C GLU A 280 -4.81 16.13 9.82
N GLY A 281 -5.90 15.71 10.45
CA GLY A 281 -7.08 15.33 9.72
C GLY A 281 -8.19 14.74 10.57
N LYS A 282 -9.15 14.11 9.89
CA LYS A 282 -10.25 13.38 10.51
C LYS A 282 -10.37 11.97 9.93
N GLN A 283 -10.73 11.01 10.76
CA GLN A 283 -11.14 9.67 10.36
C GLN A 283 -12.65 9.53 10.51
N ARG A 284 -13.31 8.91 9.52
CA ARG A 284 -14.74 8.60 9.56
C ARG A 284 -15.00 7.19 9.02
N ALA A 285 -16.20 6.67 9.25
CA ALA A 285 -16.70 5.54 8.49
C ALA A 285 -17.10 6.03 7.08
N TYR A 286 -16.87 5.22 6.05
CA TYR A 286 -17.12 5.62 4.65
C TYR A 286 -18.58 6.03 4.39
N ASN A 287 -19.53 5.32 4.99
CA ASN A 287 -20.96 5.64 4.92
C ASN A 287 -21.47 6.38 6.17
N GLY A 288 -20.56 6.88 7.01
CA GLY A 288 -20.90 7.58 8.25
C GLY A 288 -21.38 9.02 8.01
N PRO A 289 -22.06 9.64 8.99
CA PRO A 289 -22.45 11.04 8.93
C PRO A 289 -21.22 11.97 8.86
N ASP A 290 -21.36 13.09 8.15
CA ASP A 290 -20.24 14.01 7.86
C ASP A 290 -19.69 14.74 9.09
N GLU A 291 -20.42 14.82 10.20
CA GLU A 291 -20.13 15.79 11.27
C GLU A 291 -19.21 15.23 12.39
N ALA A 292 -19.27 13.93 12.69
CA ALA A 292 -18.48 13.29 13.75
C ALA A 292 -17.28 12.51 13.18
N GLY A 293 -16.08 13.09 13.26
CA GLY A 293 -14.84 12.45 12.79
C GLY A 293 -13.77 12.45 13.86
N ASN A 294 -13.12 11.30 14.05
CA ASN A 294 -12.05 11.13 15.03
C ASN A 294 -10.80 11.92 14.59
N PRO A 295 -10.17 12.70 15.48
CA PRO A 295 -8.97 13.46 15.15
C PRO A 295 -7.82 12.54 14.73
N VAL A 296 -7.12 12.96 13.67
CA VAL A 296 -5.93 12.30 13.12
C VAL A 296 -4.76 13.26 13.15
N PHE A 297 -3.59 12.78 13.55
CA PHE A 297 -2.33 13.52 13.38
C PHE A 297 -1.16 12.58 13.14
N GLY A 298 -0.19 13.03 12.37
CA GLY A 298 0.90 12.14 11.96
C GLY A 298 1.99 12.81 11.16
N PHE A 299 2.85 11.96 10.60
CA PHE A 299 3.94 12.39 9.74
C PHE A 299 4.29 11.33 8.70
N THR A 300 4.95 11.79 7.63
CA THR A 300 5.65 10.93 6.66
C THR A 300 7.16 11.14 6.74
N GLU A 301 7.93 10.08 6.53
CA GLU A 301 9.39 10.11 6.40
C GLU A 301 9.81 9.46 5.07
N GLU A 302 10.64 10.16 4.30
CA GLU A 302 11.19 9.61 3.05
C GLU A 302 12.21 8.51 3.35
N ILE A 303 12.06 7.34 2.73
CA ILE A 303 13.06 6.27 2.78
C ILE A 303 13.98 6.45 1.57
N ALA A 304 15.15 7.07 1.82
CA ALA A 304 16.08 7.46 0.76
C ALA A 304 16.67 6.26 -0.01
N ALA A 305 16.87 5.12 0.66
CA ALA A 305 17.44 3.94 0.04
C ALA A 305 16.39 3.22 -0.83
N PRO A 306 16.76 2.78 -2.05
CA PRO A 306 15.90 1.92 -2.83
C PRO A 306 15.83 0.52 -2.23
N HIS A 307 14.64 -0.08 -2.22
CA HIS A 307 14.39 -1.45 -1.76
C HIS A 307 13.79 -2.29 -2.89
N GLY A 308 14.35 -3.48 -3.11
CA GLY A 308 13.97 -4.35 -4.23
C GLY A 308 14.13 -3.70 -5.62
N GLY A 309 15.03 -2.74 -5.72
CA GLY A 309 15.28 -1.94 -6.92
C GLY A 309 14.28 -0.80 -7.16
N PHE A 310 13.28 -0.59 -6.29
CA PHE A 310 12.38 0.57 -6.36
C PHE A 310 12.79 1.64 -5.35
N GLY A 311 12.79 2.91 -5.78
CA GLY A 311 12.87 4.07 -4.89
C GLY A 311 11.48 4.67 -4.64
N GLY A 312 11.40 5.70 -3.81
CA GLY A 312 10.14 6.38 -3.49
C GLY A 312 9.30 5.68 -2.42
N TRP A 313 9.90 4.78 -1.64
CA TRP A 313 9.28 4.25 -0.43
C TRP A 313 9.17 5.38 0.60
N THR A 314 8.02 5.46 1.28
CA THR A 314 7.79 6.47 2.31
C THR A 314 7.22 5.80 3.54
N ARG A 315 7.80 6.03 4.72
CA ARG A 315 7.19 5.60 5.98
C ARG A 315 6.12 6.61 6.36
N ILE A 316 4.99 6.13 6.87
CA ILE A 316 3.93 6.96 7.43
C ILE A 316 3.59 6.47 8.84
N CYS A 317 3.45 7.42 9.76
CA CYS A 317 3.00 7.17 11.13
C CYS A 317 1.87 8.15 11.45
N PHE A 318 0.80 7.67 12.07
CA PHE A 318 -0.28 8.55 12.52
C PHE A 318 -1.01 7.98 13.73
N ILE A 319 -1.71 8.84 14.45
CA ILE A 319 -2.60 8.51 15.55
C ILE A 319 -4.02 8.82 15.09
N ILE A 320 -4.96 7.95 15.47
CA ILE A 320 -6.38 8.23 15.51
C ILE A 320 -6.79 8.17 16.98
N ALA A 321 -7.38 9.24 17.49
CA ALA A 321 -7.89 9.28 18.86
C ALA A 321 -9.41 9.41 18.83
N GLU A 322 -10.08 8.86 19.83
CA GLU A 322 -11.50 9.09 20.06
C GLU A 322 -11.76 10.60 20.15
N GLY A 323 -12.68 11.10 19.32
CA GLY A 323 -13.20 12.46 19.48
C GLY A 323 -14.04 12.55 20.76
N ASP A 324 -14.08 13.73 21.37
CA ASP A 324 -15.12 13.98 22.37
C ASP A 324 -16.44 13.99 21.58
N GLU A 325 -17.39 13.13 21.95
CA GLU A 325 -18.77 13.33 21.51
C GLU A 325 -19.19 14.66 22.15
N ASP A 326 -19.52 15.66 21.33
CA ASP A 326 -20.08 16.92 21.82
C ASP A 326 -21.33 16.55 22.62
N ASP A 327 -21.23 16.54 23.95
CA ASP A 327 -22.38 16.44 24.82
C ASP A 327 -23.23 17.69 24.51
N GLU A 328 -24.32 17.51 23.74
CA GLU A 328 -25.27 18.57 23.32
C GLU A 328 -25.93 19.35 24.50
N ASP A 329 -25.48 19.12 25.74
CA ASP A 329 -26.05 19.68 26.97
C ASP A 329 -25.18 20.79 27.62
N ASP A 330 -23.97 21.08 27.13
CA ASP A 330 -23.16 22.20 27.65
C ASP A 330 -23.39 23.47 26.81
N GLU A 331 -24.42 24.25 27.20
CA GLU A 331 -24.72 25.62 26.72
C GLU A 331 -23.64 26.66 27.11
N ASP A 332 -22.37 26.28 27.23
CA ASP A 332 -21.26 27.20 27.44
C ASP A 332 -20.33 27.13 26.22
N ASP A 333 -20.52 28.12 25.33
CA ASP A 333 -19.70 28.46 24.17
C ASP A 333 -18.19 28.63 24.54
N GLU A 334 -17.47 27.54 24.78
CA GLU A 334 -16.02 27.50 24.58
C GLU A 334 -15.78 26.93 23.18
N GLU A 335 -15.37 27.83 22.26
CA GLU A 335 -14.98 27.54 20.88
C GLU A 335 -14.31 26.15 20.76
N ASP A 336 -14.71 25.35 19.77
CA ASP A 336 -14.08 24.09 19.34
C ASP A 336 -12.55 24.21 19.21
N GLU A 337 -11.83 24.25 20.34
CA GLU A 337 -10.39 24.38 20.36
C GLU A 337 -9.83 23.03 19.89
N GLU A 338 -9.38 22.99 18.63
CA GLU A 338 -8.71 21.85 17.99
C GLU A 338 -7.60 21.35 18.94
N LYS A 339 -7.89 20.28 19.70
CA LYS A 339 -7.01 19.80 20.77
C LYS A 339 -5.63 19.49 20.19
N THR A 340 -4.60 20.08 20.79
CA THR A 340 -3.22 19.80 20.36
C THR A 340 -2.93 18.30 20.47
N PRO A 341 -2.05 17.73 19.62
CA PRO A 341 -1.69 16.31 19.68
C PRO A 341 -1.22 15.81 21.05
N SER A 342 -0.67 16.68 21.89
CA SER A 342 -0.25 16.29 23.25
C SER A 342 -1.44 16.10 24.20
N LEU A 343 -2.48 16.95 24.08
CA LEU A 343 -3.68 16.86 24.91
C LEU A 343 -4.54 15.65 24.52
N LEU A 344 -4.64 15.35 23.22
CA LEU A 344 -5.33 14.14 22.73
C LEU A 344 -4.72 12.86 23.33
N MET A 345 -3.40 12.83 23.50
CA MET A 345 -2.72 11.68 24.10
C MET A 345 -2.97 11.50 25.61
N GLU A 346 -3.52 12.52 26.27
CA GLU A 346 -3.89 12.50 27.70
C GLU A 346 -5.38 12.16 27.91
N GLY A 347 -6.17 12.12 26.84
CA GLY A 347 -7.60 11.82 26.87
C GLY A 347 -7.93 10.44 27.45
N ALA A 348 -9.13 10.30 28.03
CA ALA A 348 -9.60 9.05 28.61
C ALA A 348 -10.00 8.00 27.55
N GLY A 349 -10.36 8.45 26.34
CA GLY A 349 -10.83 7.63 25.23
C GLY A 349 -9.79 6.71 24.58
N TRP A 350 -10.20 5.90 23.60
CA TRP A 350 -9.26 5.02 22.89
C TRP A 350 -8.30 5.82 21.99
N ILE A 351 -7.09 5.28 21.81
CA ILE A 351 -6.04 5.90 20.99
C ILE A 351 -5.33 4.80 20.21
N HIS A 352 -5.40 4.87 18.89
CA HIS A 352 -4.79 3.91 17.99
C HIS A 352 -3.64 4.56 17.23
N GLY A 353 -2.47 3.93 17.27
CA GLY A 353 -1.29 4.33 16.52
C GLY A 353 -1.09 3.43 15.31
N TYR A 354 -0.71 4.04 14.20
CA TYR A 354 -0.54 3.39 12.91
C TYR A 354 0.88 3.63 12.42
N GLU A 355 1.49 2.57 11.90
CA GLU A 355 2.82 2.61 11.29
C GLU A 355 2.83 1.75 10.03
N ALA A 356 3.16 2.36 8.89
CA ALA A 356 3.10 1.71 7.59
C ALA A 356 4.12 2.25 6.60
N VAL A 357 4.24 1.54 5.47
CA VAL A 357 4.89 2.04 4.28
C VAL A 357 3.84 2.47 3.26
N ILE A 358 4.07 3.61 2.62
CA ILE A 358 3.44 3.98 1.36
C ILE A 358 4.29 3.38 0.24
N ILE A 359 3.68 2.51 -0.54
CA ILE A 359 4.31 1.79 -1.65
C ILE A 359 4.68 2.77 -2.78
N PRO A 360 5.82 2.59 -3.49
CA PRO A 360 6.18 3.39 -4.65
C PRO A 360 5.02 3.56 -5.62
N GLY A 361 4.78 4.81 -6.01
CA GLY A 361 3.56 5.23 -6.74
C GLY A 361 2.58 6.00 -5.87
N GLY A 362 2.70 5.91 -4.54
CA GLY A 362 2.01 6.80 -3.61
C GLY A 362 0.51 6.52 -3.46
N ARG A 363 0.06 5.31 -3.79
CA ARG A 363 -1.37 4.95 -3.87
C ARG A 363 -1.86 4.01 -2.77
N MET A 364 -0.96 3.40 -2.00
CA MET A 364 -1.35 2.38 -1.03
C MET A 364 -0.43 2.39 0.19
N MET A 365 -1.03 2.28 1.37
CA MET A 365 -0.38 2.05 2.66
C MET A 365 -0.55 0.60 3.08
N LEU A 366 0.53 -0.01 3.57
CA LEU A 366 0.49 -1.32 4.21
C LEU A 366 1.29 -1.28 5.51
N GLY A 367 0.69 -1.71 6.60
CA GLY A 367 1.40 -1.82 7.86
C GLY A 367 0.57 -2.32 9.01
N ARG A 368 0.88 -1.82 10.21
CA ARG A 368 0.25 -2.23 11.46
C ARG A 368 -0.38 -1.07 12.21
N TRP A 369 -1.49 -1.34 12.87
CA TRP A 369 -2.04 -0.49 13.91
C TRP A 369 -1.82 -1.14 15.29
N LEU A 370 -1.84 -0.34 16.34
CA LEU A 370 -1.81 -0.81 17.73
C LEU A 370 -2.56 0.14 18.66
N ASP A 371 -3.07 -0.40 19.75
CA ASP A 371 -3.60 0.40 20.86
C ASP A 371 -2.46 1.06 21.64
N MET A 372 -2.47 2.39 21.72
CA MET A 372 -1.41 3.17 22.36
C MET A 372 -1.43 3.06 23.89
N LYS A 373 -2.55 2.63 24.48
CA LYS A 373 -2.70 2.36 25.92
C LYS A 373 -2.45 0.89 26.24
N ALA A 374 -2.87 -0.01 25.35
CA ALA A 374 -2.77 -1.46 25.48
C ALA A 374 -2.00 -2.08 24.31
N THR A 375 -0.70 -1.76 24.18
CA THR A 375 0.16 -2.05 23.02
C THR A 375 0.34 -3.53 22.62
N TYR A 376 -0.22 -4.45 23.39
CA TYR A 376 -0.36 -5.86 22.99
C TYR A 376 -1.49 -6.07 21.97
N ALA A 377 -2.49 -5.19 21.94
CA ALA A 377 -3.55 -5.16 20.94
C ALA A 377 -3.05 -4.43 19.69
N LYS A 378 -3.01 -5.16 18.57
CA LYS A 378 -2.46 -4.70 17.30
C LYS A 378 -2.92 -5.59 16.16
N GLY A 379 -2.80 -5.11 14.94
CA GLY A 379 -3.07 -5.90 13.74
C GLY A 379 -2.73 -5.17 12.45
N PRO A 380 -2.97 -5.81 11.30
CA PRO A 380 -2.67 -5.23 10.01
C PRO A 380 -3.67 -4.13 9.65
N PHE A 381 -3.26 -3.24 8.77
CA PHE A 381 -4.17 -2.33 8.07
C PHE A 381 -3.73 -2.16 6.60
N ILE A 382 -4.66 -1.70 5.78
CA ILE A 382 -4.45 -1.27 4.40
C ILE A 382 -5.24 0.02 4.16
N PHE A 383 -4.61 1.00 3.51
CA PHE A 383 -5.31 2.17 2.95
C PHE A 383 -4.89 2.36 1.50
N TRP A 384 -5.75 2.95 0.68
CA TRP A 384 -5.41 3.41 -0.65
C TRP A 384 -5.96 4.81 -0.90
N ASP A 385 -5.25 5.51 -1.79
CA ASP A 385 -5.58 6.84 -2.27
C ASP A 385 -6.78 6.77 -3.21
N VAL A 386 -7.82 7.57 -2.94
CA VAL A 386 -9.07 7.64 -3.73
C VAL A 386 -9.10 8.87 -4.63
#